data_AF-A0AAE3AF47-F1
#
_entry.id   AF-A0AAE3AF47-F1
#
_cell.length_a   1.000
_cell.length_b   1.000
_cell.length_c   1.000
_cell.angle_alpha   90.00
_cell.angle_beta   90.00
_cell.angle_gamma   90.00
#
_symmetry.space_group_name_H-M   'P 1'
#
loop_
_entity.id
_entity.type
_entity.pdbx_description
1 polymer ?
#
loop_
_entity_poly.entity_id
_entity_poly.type
_entity_poly.pdbx_seq_one_letter_code
_entity_poly.pdbx_strand_id
1 'polypeptide(L)'
;MLLEIIGAILSMVGSWMIFKKMGRQGWEGIVPIYSTYVLCKVLYGNGWKFLLLLIPFYNIYFAIKMMVDLAKAFNQGVGFAIGLLLLPFVFNLILAFGGAQYMDGSYTNTQPDMVEDVVNKARDAVSGDQNDR
;
A
#
# COMPACT_ATOMS: atom_id res chain seq x y z
N MET A 1 -19.20 -21.37 -14.81
CA MET A 1 -18.00 -22.20 -15.08
C MET A 1 -16.94 -21.50 -15.94
N LEU A 2 -17.03 -21.43 -17.28
CA LEU A 2 -15.94 -20.82 -18.09
C LEU A 2 -15.70 -19.33 -17.80
N LEU A 3 -16.77 -18.54 -17.67
CA LEU A 3 -16.68 -17.11 -17.29
C LEU A 3 -16.07 -16.90 -15.91
N GLU A 4 -16.36 -17.77 -14.95
CA GLU A 4 -15.83 -17.68 -13.58
C GLU A 4 -14.34 -18.03 -13.54
N ILE A 5 -13.91 -19.03 -14.31
CA ILE A 5 -12.51 -19.38 -14.45
C ILE A 5 -11.72 -18.21 -15.05
N ILE A 6 -12.27 -17.56 -16.08
CA ILE A 6 -11.66 -16.36 -16.68
C ILE A 6 -11.58 -15.22 -15.66
N GLY A 7 -12.66 -14.96 -14.90
CA GLY A 7 -12.67 -13.96 -13.84
C GLY A 7 -11.67 -14.24 -12.71
N ALA A 8 -11.53 -15.51 -12.31
CA ALA A 8 -10.57 -15.93 -11.29
C ALA A 8 -9.12 -15.73 -11.76
N ILE A 9 -8.81 -16.12 -13.00
CA ILE A 9 -7.48 -15.89 -13.60
C ILE A 9 -7.19 -14.39 -13.67
N LEU A 10 -8.15 -13.57 -14.13
CA LEU A 10 -7.98 -12.12 -14.18
C LEU A 10 -7.71 -11.51 -12.80
N SER A 11 -8.45 -11.95 -11.77
CA SER A 11 -8.25 -11.49 -10.39
C SER A 11 -6.88 -11.86 -9.85
N MET A 12 -6.38 -13.05 -10.21
CA MET A 12 -5.08 -13.54 -9.79
C MET A 12 -3.95 -12.73 -10.45
N VAL A 13 -4.07 -12.43 -11.74
CA VAL A 13 -3.13 -11.54 -12.46
C VAL A 13 -3.24 -10.10 -11.94
N GLY A 14 -4.44 -9.63 -11.64
CA GLY A 14 -4.68 -8.32 -11.03
C GLY A 14 -3.95 -8.19 -9.69
N SER A 15 -4.14 -9.18 -8.80
CA SER A 15 -3.45 -9.25 -7.52
C SER A 15 -1.94 -9.28 -7.70
N TRP A 16 -1.42 -10.10 -8.63
CA TRP A 16 0.00 -10.12 -8.97
C TRP A 16 0.51 -8.73 -9.35
N MET A 17 -0.18 -8.02 -10.25
CA MET A 17 0.22 -6.71 -10.73
C MET A 17 0.18 -5.64 -9.63
N ILE A 18 -0.82 -5.66 -8.74
CA ILE A 18 -0.88 -4.76 -7.58
C ILE A 18 0.36 -4.95 -6.69
N PHE A 19 0.73 -6.20 -6.40
CA PHE A 19 1.91 -6.51 -5.60
C PHE A 19 3.22 -6.10 -6.28
N LYS A 20 3.34 -6.29 -7.59
CA LYS A 20 4.49 -5.77 -8.35
C LYS A 20 4.57 -4.25 -8.30
N LYS A 21 3.43 -3.53 -8.37
CA LYS A 21 3.39 -2.07 -8.22
C LYS A 21 3.86 -1.62 -6.84
N MET A 22 3.61 -2.41 -5.79
CA MET A 22 4.10 -2.16 -4.42
C MET A 22 5.58 -2.54 -4.21
N GLY A 23 6.32 -2.92 -5.26
CA GLY A 23 7.71 -3.39 -5.14
C GLY A 23 7.85 -4.76 -4.46
N ARG A 24 6.76 -5.54 -4.40
CA ARG A 24 6.70 -6.87 -3.79
C ARG A 24 6.64 -7.98 -4.83
N GLN A 25 6.80 -9.21 -4.37
CA GLN A 25 6.73 -10.39 -5.22
C GLN A 25 5.27 -10.64 -5.64
N GLY A 26 5.03 -10.94 -6.91
CA GLY A 26 3.66 -11.14 -7.41
C GLY A 26 2.93 -12.35 -6.83
N TRP A 27 3.68 -13.40 -6.46
CA TRP A 27 3.10 -14.59 -5.84
C TRP A 27 2.52 -14.30 -4.46
N GLU A 28 2.96 -13.23 -3.78
CA GLU A 28 2.46 -12.89 -2.44
C GLU A 28 0.96 -12.52 -2.48
N GLY A 29 0.50 -11.98 -3.62
CA GLY A 29 -0.91 -11.65 -3.85
C GLY A 29 -1.81 -12.86 -4.14
N ILE A 30 -1.25 -14.04 -4.41
CA ILE A 30 -2.02 -15.25 -4.75
C ILE A 30 -2.57 -15.93 -3.48
N VAL A 31 -1.79 -15.94 -2.41
CA VAL A 31 -2.16 -16.60 -1.15
C VAL A 31 -2.96 -15.61 -0.30
N PRO A 32 -4.26 -15.82 -0.02
CA PRO A 32 -5.12 -14.81 0.59
C PRO A 32 -4.63 -14.30 1.97
N ILE A 33 -4.15 -15.22 2.81
CA ILE A 33 -3.62 -14.90 4.14
C ILE A 33 -2.33 -14.10 4.04
N TYR A 34 -1.40 -14.55 3.19
CA TYR A 34 -0.10 -13.92 3.04
C TYR A 34 -0.21 -12.56 2.33
N SER A 35 -1.09 -12.45 1.33
CA SER A 35 -1.47 -11.21 0.67
C SER A 35 -1.92 -10.17 1.70
N THR A 36 -2.85 -10.54 2.60
CA THR A 36 -3.34 -9.65 3.66
C THR A 36 -2.23 -9.25 4.64
N TYR A 37 -1.37 -10.20 5.03
CA TYR A 37 -0.22 -9.93 5.90
C TYR A 37 0.75 -8.93 5.27
N VAL A 38 1.12 -9.13 4.01
CA VAL A 38 2.01 -8.23 3.26
C VAL A 38 1.34 -6.88 3.05
N LEU A 39 0.05 -6.83 2.72
CA LEU A 39 -0.71 -5.58 2.62
C LEU A 39 -0.68 -4.82 3.93
N CYS A 40 -0.90 -5.49 5.06
CA CYS A 40 -0.78 -4.88 6.39
C CYS A 40 0.64 -4.37 6.68
N LYS A 41 1.66 -5.13 6.28
CA LYS A 41 3.07 -4.75 6.44
C LYS A 41 3.41 -3.51 5.60
N VAL A 42 2.88 -3.43 4.38
CA VAL A 42 3.13 -2.36 3.41
C VAL A 42 2.34 -1.09 3.76
N LEU A 43 1.05 -1.21 4.09
CA LEU A 43 0.20 -0.06 4.43
C LEU A 43 0.44 0.50 5.83
N TYR A 44 0.82 -0.36 6.79
CA TYR A 44 0.83 0.00 8.21
C TYR A 44 2.16 -0.23 8.92
N GLY A 45 3.21 -0.66 8.20
CA GLY A 45 4.52 -1.01 8.75
C GLY A 45 4.54 -2.24 9.65
N ASN A 46 3.38 -2.85 9.95
CA ASN A 46 3.26 -3.93 10.93
C ASN A 46 2.30 -5.02 10.42
N GLY A 47 2.86 -6.13 9.96
CA GLY A 47 2.12 -7.29 9.46
C GLY A 47 1.27 -8.00 10.52
N TRP A 48 1.56 -7.81 11.82
CA TRP A 48 0.77 -8.40 12.90
C TRP A 48 -0.66 -7.85 12.97
N LYS A 49 -0.93 -6.69 12.35
CA LYS A 49 -2.28 -6.11 12.24
C LYS A 49 -3.26 -7.04 11.50
N PHE A 50 -2.78 -7.99 10.71
CA PHE A 50 -3.61 -9.06 10.13
C PHE A 50 -4.37 -9.87 11.20
N LEU A 51 -3.82 -10.06 12.42
CA LEU A 51 -4.51 -10.77 13.51
C LEU A 51 -5.81 -10.09 13.93
N LEU A 52 -5.97 -8.79 13.65
CA LEU A 52 -7.19 -8.05 13.92
C LEU A 52 -8.38 -8.58 13.10
N LEU A 53 -8.14 -9.27 11.96
CA LEU A 53 -9.19 -9.98 11.23
C LEU A 53 -9.76 -11.18 12.00
N LEU A 54 -9.04 -11.72 12.99
CA LEU A 54 -9.50 -12.87 13.78
C LEU A 54 -10.65 -12.48 14.74
N ILE A 55 -10.81 -11.17 15.01
CA ILE A 55 -11.89 -10.63 15.85
C ILE A 55 -13.11 -10.33 14.96
N PRO A 56 -14.26 -11.02 15.11
CA PRO A 56 -15.38 -10.95 14.16
C PRO A 56 -15.93 -9.53 13.94
N PHE A 57 -16.13 -8.77 15.01
CA PHE A 57 -16.68 -7.41 14.92
C PHE A 57 -15.67 -6.41 14.35
N TYR A 58 -14.39 -6.58 14.68
CA TYR A 58 -13.34 -5.68 14.22
C TYR A 58 -12.90 -5.99 12.78
N ASN A 59 -13.08 -7.23 12.32
CA ASN A 59 -12.75 -7.67 10.97
C ASN A 59 -13.41 -6.78 9.90
N ILE A 60 -14.72 -6.50 10.03
CA ILE A 60 -15.46 -5.68 9.06
C ILE A 60 -14.91 -4.25 9.02
N TYR A 61 -14.72 -3.62 10.19
CA TYR A 61 -14.13 -2.29 10.28
C TYR A 61 -12.74 -2.26 9.66
N PHE A 62 -11.89 -3.24 9.98
CA PHE A 62 -10.54 -3.34 9.48
C PHE A 62 -10.48 -3.58 7.97
N ALA A 63 -11.37 -4.41 7.42
CA ALA A 63 -11.47 -4.65 5.98
C ALA A 63 -11.82 -3.37 5.21
N ILE A 64 -12.81 -2.61 5.68
CA ILE A 64 -13.17 -1.31 5.09
C ILE A 64 -11.98 -0.36 5.17
N LYS A 65 -11.36 -0.25 6.35
CA LYS A 65 -10.21 0.63 6.56
C LYS A 65 -9.05 0.27 5.63
N MET A 66 -8.77 -1.03 5.47
CA MET A 66 -7.71 -1.54 4.60
C MET A 66 -7.95 -1.19 3.14
N MET A 67 -9.19 -1.28 2.64
CA MET A 67 -9.53 -0.85 1.28
C MET A 67 -9.36 0.66 1.08
N VAL A 68 -9.76 1.47 2.06
CA VAL A 68 -9.58 2.93 2.03
C VAL A 68 -8.10 3.30 2.05
N ASP A 69 -7.32 2.67 2.92
CA ASP A 69 -5.88 2.94 3.02
C ASP A 69 -5.12 2.42 1.79
N LEU A 70 -5.56 1.31 1.18
CA LEU A 70 -5.04 0.85 -0.11
C LEU A 70 -5.30 1.88 -1.22
N ALA A 71 -6.54 2.38 -1.34
CA ALA A 71 -6.86 3.43 -2.32
C ALA A 71 -5.98 4.68 -2.10
N LYS A 72 -5.83 5.12 -0.85
CA LYS A 72 -4.96 6.26 -0.51
C LYS A 72 -3.48 6.01 -0.84
N ALA A 73 -2.97 4.81 -0.59
CA ALA A 73 -1.58 4.45 -0.92
C ALA A 73 -1.31 4.49 -2.44
N PHE A 74 -2.34 4.36 -3.27
CA PHE A 74 -2.25 4.52 -4.72
C PHE A 74 -2.63 5.93 -5.19
N ASN A 75 -2.63 6.91 -4.28
CA ASN A 75 -3.06 8.31 -4.48
C ASN A 75 -4.50 8.43 -5.05
N GLN A 76 -5.36 7.46 -4.76
CA GLN A 76 -6.75 7.47 -5.22
C GLN A 76 -7.64 8.15 -4.18
N GLY A 77 -8.64 8.90 -4.67
CA GLY A 77 -9.59 9.64 -3.82
C GLY A 77 -10.59 8.74 -3.08
N VAL A 78 -11.35 9.33 -2.15
CA VAL A 78 -12.38 8.62 -1.36
C VAL A 78 -13.44 7.96 -2.24
N GLY A 79 -13.82 8.57 -3.37
CA GLY A 79 -14.74 7.96 -4.33
C GLY A 79 -14.23 6.65 -4.93
N PHE A 80 -12.91 6.53 -5.14
CA PHE A 80 -12.29 5.29 -5.58
C PHE A 80 -12.31 4.22 -4.49
N ALA A 81 -12.08 4.60 -3.23
CA ALA A 81 -12.20 3.69 -2.10
C ALA A 81 -13.63 3.14 -1.94
N ILE A 82 -14.64 3.99 -2.12
CA ILE A 82 -16.06 3.57 -2.11
C ILE A 82 -16.33 2.64 -3.30
N GLY A 83 -15.80 2.93 -4.48
CA GLY A 83 -15.87 2.05 -5.64
C GLY A 83 -15.20 0.70 -5.41
N LEU A 84 -14.07 0.69 -4.70
CA LEU A 84 -13.35 -0.53 -4.29
C LEU A 84 -14.14 -1.35 -3.26
N LEU A 85 -14.89 -0.69 -2.38
CA LEU A 85 -15.77 -1.35 -1.43
C LEU A 85 -17.00 -1.98 -2.13
N LEU A 86 -17.61 -1.23 -3.04
CA LEU A 86 -18.87 -1.62 -3.69
C LEU A 86 -18.64 -2.58 -4.87
N LEU A 87 -17.50 -2.45 -5.55
CA LEU A 87 -17.12 -3.23 -6.73
C LEU A 87 -15.61 -3.58 -6.73
N PRO A 88 -15.14 -4.38 -5.75
CA PRO A 88 -13.70 -4.65 -5.55
C PRO A 88 -13.04 -5.30 -6.76
N PHE A 89 -13.75 -6.16 -7.50
CA PHE A 89 -13.19 -6.84 -8.67
C PHE A 89 -12.72 -5.86 -9.75
N VAL A 90 -13.58 -4.91 -10.15
CA VAL A 90 -13.27 -3.96 -11.22
C VAL A 90 -12.21 -2.96 -10.76
N PHE A 91 -12.36 -2.41 -9.55
CA PHE A 91 -11.44 -1.40 -9.02
C PHE A 91 -10.07 -1.98 -8.71
N ASN A 92 -9.96 -3.24 -8.27
CA ASN A 92 -8.66 -3.91 -8.14
C ASN A 92 -7.99 -4.06 -9.51
N LEU A 93 -8.73 -4.39 -10.57
CA LEU A 93 -8.15 -4.46 -11.92
C LEU A 93 -7.70 -3.08 -12.43
N ILE A 94 -8.47 -2.03 -12.15
CA ILE A 94 -8.07 -0.65 -12.46
C ILE A 94 -6.82 -0.27 -11.67
N LEU A 95 -6.69 -0.68 -10.40
CA LEU A 95 -5.50 -0.43 -9.59
C LEU A 95 -4.29 -1.24 -10.11
N ALA A 96 -4.54 -2.47 -10.55
CA ALA A 96 -3.55 -3.41 -11.05
C ALA A 96 -2.95 -3.00 -12.40
N PHE A 97 -3.79 -2.61 -13.35
CA PHE A 97 -3.40 -2.31 -14.74
C PHE A 97 -3.45 -0.83 -15.08
N GLY A 98 -4.17 -0.02 -14.30
CA GLY A 98 -4.25 1.41 -14.51
C GLY A 98 -2.96 2.14 -14.15
N GLY A 99 -2.95 3.44 -14.45
CA GLY A 99 -1.79 4.33 -14.22
C GLY A 99 -1.51 4.64 -12.75
N ALA A 100 -2.32 4.13 -11.81
CA ALA A 100 -2.12 4.35 -10.39
C ALA A 100 -0.73 3.85 -9.96
N GLN A 101 0.08 4.75 -9.43
CA GLN A 101 1.39 4.43 -8.88
C GLN A 101 1.24 4.21 -7.38
N TYR A 102 1.86 3.15 -6.87
CA TYR A 102 1.98 2.95 -5.44
C TYR A 102 2.89 4.06 -4.92
N MET A 103 2.31 4.99 -4.17
CA MET A 103 3.08 5.88 -3.33
C MET A 103 3.37 5.05 -2.10
N ASP A 104 4.65 4.72 -1.93
CA ASP A 104 5.12 4.08 -0.71
C ASP A 104 4.49 4.80 0.48
N GLY A 105 4.17 4.06 1.54
CA GLY A 105 3.53 4.58 2.77
C GLY A 105 4.33 5.66 3.48
N SER A 106 5.31 6.27 2.80
CA SER A 106 6.09 7.43 3.14
C SER A 106 5.25 8.71 3.33
N TYR A 107 3.92 8.71 3.38
CA TYR A 107 3.23 9.76 4.17
C TYR A 107 3.39 9.57 5.69
N THR A 108 4.03 8.49 6.13
CA THR A 108 4.54 8.34 7.50
C THR A 108 6.07 8.54 7.61
N ASN A 109 6.76 8.87 6.50
CA ASN A 109 8.21 9.16 6.50
C ASN A 109 8.72 9.93 5.24
N THR A 110 7.94 10.91 4.73
CA THR A 110 8.37 11.93 3.74
C THR A 110 8.05 13.33 4.28
N GLN A 111 8.15 13.49 5.60
CA GLN A 111 9.06 14.57 5.99
C GLN A 111 10.43 14.06 5.50
N PRO A 112 11.31 14.85 4.86
CA PRO A 112 12.73 14.62 5.12
C PRO A 112 12.78 14.46 6.64
N ASP A 113 13.10 13.25 7.09
CA ASP A 113 13.04 12.93 8.50
C ASP A 113 13.75 14.08 9.16
N MET A 114 13.09 14.75 10.12
CA MET A 114 13.62 16.01 10.63
C MET A 114 15.07 15.85 11.11
N VAL A 115 15.48 14.61 11.38
CA VAL A 115 16.86 14.16 11.53
C VAL A 115 17.70 14.45 10.28
N GLU A 116 17.44 13.91 9.09
CA GLU A 116 18.17 14.22 7.84
C GLU A 116 18.22 15.72 7.53
N ASP A 117 17.11 16.46 7.70
CA ASP A 117 17.08 17.91 7.49
C ASP A 117 17.94 18.67 8.52
N VAL A 118 17.89 18.26 9.80
CA VAL A 118 18.75 18.82 10.86
C VAL A 118 20.21 18.40 10.69
N VAL A 119 20.47 17.17 10.23
CA VAL A 119 21.81 16.61 9.98
C VAL A 119 22.46 17.35 8.82
N ASN A 120 21.73 17.56 7.71
CA ASN A 120 22.23 18.32 6.58
C ASN A 120 22.47 19.79 6.96
N LYS A 121 21.53 20.42 7.68
CA LYS A 121 21.70 21.79 8.19
C LYS A 121 22.87 21.92 9.17
N ALA A 122 23.09 20.94 10.05
CA ALA A 122 24.22 20.91 10.96
C ALA A 122 25.55 20.70 10.20
N ARG A 123 25.55 19.83 9.20
CA ARG A 123 26.71 19.58 8.34
C ARG A 123 27.11 20.83 7.56
N ASP A 124 26.14 21.59 7.05
CA ASP A 124 26.37 22.84 6.32
C ASP A 124 26.91 23.93 7.25
N ALA A 125 26.41 24.02 8.48
CA ALA A 125 26.92 24.96 9.50
C ALA A 125 28.36 24.64 9.93
N VAL A 126 28.72 23.36 10.03
CA VAL A 126 30.08 22.92 10.35
C VAL A 126 31.04 23.11 9.15
N SER A 127 30.56 22.87 7.93
CA SER A 127 31.41 22.96 6.72
C SER A 127 31.66 24.42 6.28
N GLY A 128 30.74 25.34 6.57
CA GLY A 128 30.91 26.77 6.29
C GLY A 128 32.02 27.43 7.13
N ASP A 129 32.18 27.04 8.40
CA ASP A 129 33.19 27.64 9.31
C ASP A 129 34.64 27.28 8.92
N GLN A 130 34.85 26.18 8.19
CA GLN A 130 36.20 25.73 7.81
C GLN A 130 36.80 26.41 6.59
N ASN A 131 36.02 27.14 5.79
CA ASN A 131 36.49 27.77 4.55
C ASN A 131 36.96 29.23 4.73
N ASP A 132 36.80 29.80 5.94
CA ASP A 132 37.07 31.20 6.26
C ASP A 132 38.35 31.41 7.11
N ARG A 133 39.24 30.41 7.20
CA ARG A 133 40.56 30.50 7.84
C ARG A 133 41.68 30.14 6.87
#